data_AF-A0A3E0J8B6-F1
#
_entry.id   AF-A0A3E0J8B6-F1
#
_cell.length_a   1.000
_cell.length_b   1.000
_cell.length_c   1.000
_cell.angle_alpha   90.00
_cell.angle_beta   90.00
_cell.angle_gamma   90.00
#
_symmetry.space_group_name_H-M   'P 1'
#
loop_
_entity.id
_entity.type
_entity.pdbx_description
1 polymer ?
#
loop_
_entity_poly.entity_id
_entity_poly.type
_entity_poly.pdbx_seq_one_letter_code
_entity_poly.pdbx_strand_id
1 'polypeptide(L)'
;MALMTSALTMTDALNSIGESILLADLNYDLVWMNDEAKNLFTKIAPLFGYERADDLIGENMDKFHTNPERQRDRMERLTEKHQVRINIKNKFVADTVITPMKNNEGETSYYTIMLMDVTTKAEEEERKDHLIESLSIPILKVWDHAVAVPLIGDLDEKRVDHLISSLLKECTEGDIQYALIDLSGIHKFNDQFSRHLRQLNQSLQLVGTECLVVGITPKLALSFQYFGKGLKTFKNTYAGLRYIIQHDS
;
A
#
# COMPACT_ATOMS: atom_id res chain seq x y z
N MET A 1 -56.25 -14.91 -25.58
CA MET A 1 -54.90 -15.13 -25.05
C MET A 1 -54.52 -13.84 -24.32
N ALA A 2 -54.70 -13.81 -23.00
CA ALA A 2 -54.48 -12.60 -22.20
C ALA A 2 -52.98 -12.36 -22.05
N LEU A 3 -52.49 -11.21 -22.52
CA LEU A 3 -51.16 -10.70 -22.20
C LEU A 3 -51.19 -10.27 -20.73
N MET A 4 -50.64 -11.10 -19.84
CA MET A 4 -50.28 -10.66 -18.49
C MET A 4 -48.99 -9.84 -18.60
N THR A 5 -49.10 -8.53 -18.75
CA THR A 5 -48.02 -7.60 -18.42
C THR A 5 -47.95 -7.51 -16.90
N SER A 6 -47.04 -8.25 -16.27
CA SER A 6 -46.70 -8.01 -14.86
C SER A 6 -46.09 -6.61 -14.76
N ALA A 7 -46.69 -5.75 -13.93
CA ALA A 7 -46.18 -4.40 -13.70
C ALA A 7 -44.77 -4.49 -13.08
N LEU A 8 -43.79 -3.78 -13.66
CA LEU A 8 -42.45 -3.67 -13.09
C LEU A 8 -42.53 -3.00 -11.71
N THR A 9 -41.89 -3.59 -10.71
CA THR A 9 -41.79 -3.02 -9.37
C THR A 9 -40.53 -2.15 -9.24
N MET A 10 -40.49 -1.27 -8.23
CA MET A 10 -39.29 -0.47 -7.93
C MET A 10 -38.11 -1.36 -7.50
N THR A 11 -38.39 -2.51 -6.88
CA THR A 11 -37.38 -3.53 -6.58
C THR A 11 -36.83 -4.18 -7.85
N ASP A 12 -37.65 -4.43 -8.86
CA ASP A 12 -37.17 -4.94 -10.17
C ASP A 12 -36.24 -3.93 -10.85
N ALA A 13 -36.57 -2.64 -10.75
CA ALA A 13 -35.71 -1.57 -11.26
C ALA A 13 -34.36 -1.54 -10.53
N LEU A 14 -34.33 -1.63 -9.20
CA LEU A 14 -33.08 -1.66 -8.42
C LEU A 14 -32.24 -2.92 -8.68
N ASN A 15 -32.87 -4.08 -8.87
CA ASN A 15 -32.19 -5.32 -9.26
C ASN A 15 -31.56 -5.23 -10.66
N SER A 16 -32.12 -4.41 -11.56
CA SER A 16 -31.57 -4.24 -12.91
C SER A 16 -30.30 -3.38 -13.00
N ILE A 17 -29.96 -2.63 -11.94
CA ILE A 17 -28.82 -1.69 -11.93
C ILE A 17 -27.47 -2.42 -11.99
N GLY A 18 -27.43 -3.70 -11.59
CA GLY A 18 -26.20 -4.52 -11.62
C GLY A 18 -25.14 -4.09 -10.60
N GLU A 19 -25.53 -3.27 -9.61
CA GLU A 19 -24.68 -2.82 -8.51
C GLU A 19 -25.22 -3.41 -7.20
N SER A 20 -24.35 -3.69 -6.23
CA SER A 20 -24.77 -4.12 -4.89
C SER A 20 -25.36 -2.95 -4.11
N ILE A 21 -26.68 -2.98 -3.88
CA ILE A 21 -27.45 -1.92 -3.22
C ILE A 21 -28.07 -2.43 -1.94
N LEU A 22 -27.87 -1.68 -0.85
CA LEU A 22 -28.46 -1.88 0.46
C LEU A 22 -29.26 -0.62 0.85
N LEU A 23 -30.32 -0.82 1.62
CA LEU A 23 -31.11 0.26 2.21
C LEU A 23 -31.09 0.11 3.73
N ALA A 24 -30.71 1.18 4.43
CA ALA A 24 -30.78 1.27 5.88
C ALA A 24 -31.77 2.36 6.30
N ASP A 25 -32.46 2.15 7.41
CA ASP A 25 -33.33 3.17 8.01
C ASP A 25 -32.53 4.25 8.78
N LEU A 26 -33.24 5.15 9.47
CA LEU A 26 -32.63 6.21 10.26
C LEU A 26 -31.97 5.71 11.57
N ASN A 27 -32.27 4.49 12.01
CA ASN A 27 -31.58 3.84 13.11
C ASN A 27 -30.29 3.14 12.64
N TYR A 28 -30.06 3.09 11.33
CA TYR A 28 -29.00 2.36 10.64
C TYR A 28 -29.21 0.85 10.67
N ASP A 29 -30.45 0.39 10.79
CA ASP A 29 -30.82 -1.01 10.62
C ASP A 29 -30.97 -1.32 9.12
N LEU A 30 -30.38 -2.42 8.67
CA LEU A 30 -30.48 -2.86 7.28
C LEU A 30 -31.90 -3.35 6.98
N VAL A 31 -32.66 -2.61 6.19
CA VAL A 31 -34.05 -2.97 5.89
C VAL A 31 -34.19 -3.80 4.63
N TRP A 32 -33.24 -3.67 3.69
CA TRP A 32 -33.33 -4.35 2.40
C TRP A 32 -31.99 -4.43 1.67
N MET A 33 -31.84 -5.43 0.82
CA MET A 33 -30.72 -5.58 -0.11
C MET A 33 -31.19 -6.19 -1.44
N ASN A 34 -30.60 -5.75 -2.54
CA ASN A 34 -30.88 -6.26 -3.89
C ASN A 34 -30.18 -7.60 -4.13
N ASP A 35 -30.49 -8.28 -5.23
CA ASP A 35 -29.94 -9.61 -5.52
C ASP A 35 -28.40 -9.57 -5.68
N GLU A 36 -27.88 -8.49 -6.26
CA GLU A 36 -26.43 -8.28 -6.42
C GLU A 36 -25.73 -8.16 -5.05
N ALA A 37 -26.34 -7.42 -4.11
CA ALA A 37 -25.88 -7.33 -2.74
C ALA A 37 -25.96 -8.68 -2.01
N LYS A 38 -27.02 -9.47 -2.19
CA LYS A 38 -27.10 -10.82 -1.61
C LYS A 38 -25.96 -11.72 -2.09
N ASN A 39 -25.68 -11.68 -3.39
CA ASN A 39 -24.58 -12.44 -4.00
C ASN A 39 -23.23 -12.00 -3.42
N LEU A 40 -22.99 -10.69 -3.35
CA LEU A 40 -21.78 -10.12 -2.73
C LEU A 40 -21.62 -10.58 -1.27
N PHE A 41 -22.68 -10.43 -0.49
CA PHE A 41 -22.67 -10.70 0.94
C PHE A 41 -22.65 -12.19 1.28
N THR A 42 -22.84 -13.10 0.33
CA THR A 42 -22.59 -14.54 0.53
C THR A 42 -21.13 -14.80 0.94
N LYS A 43 -20.18 -13.96 0.50
CA LYS A 43 -18.77 -14.03 0.91
C LYS A 43 -18.45 -13.23 2.18
N ILE A 44 -19.21 -12.17 2.44
CA ILE A 44 -18.95 -11.21 3.52
C ILE A 44 -19.63 -11.63 4.83
N ALA A 45 -20.89 -12.08 4.79
CA ALA A 45 -21.69 -12.44 5.96
C ALA A 45 -21.00 -13.48 6.88
N PRO A 46 -20.33 -14.53 6.35
CA PRO A 46 -19.57 -15.47 7.19
C PRO A 46 -18.42 -14.85 7.97
N LEU A 47 -17.86 -13.73 7.51
CA LEU A 47 -16.79 -13.00 8.22
C LEU A 47 -17.28 -12.37 9.54
N PHE A 48 -18.60 -12.27 9.70
CA PHE A 48 -19.26 -11.74 10.88
C PHE A 48 -20.10 -12.80 11.61
N GLY A 49 -20.01 -14.07 11.23
CA GLY A 49 -20.70 -15.17 11.88
C GLY A 49 -22.11 -15.44 11.40
N TYR A 50 -22.52 -14.89 10.24
CA TYR A 50 -23.80 -15.16 9.61
C TYR A 50 -23.66 -16.20 8.50
N GLU A 51 -24.61 -17.14 8.40
CA GLU A 51 -24.58 -18.18 7.37
C GLU A 51 -25.09 -17.67 6.02
N ARG A 52 -26.09 -16.78 6.03
CA ARG A 52 -26.71 -16.23 4.82
C ARG A 52 -26.66 -14.71 4.81
N ALA A 53 -26.64 -14.14 3.60
CA ALA A 53 -26.75 -12.70 3.42
C ALA A 53 -28.08 -12.14 3.96
N ASP A 54 -29.19 -12.87 3.80
CA ASP A 54 -30.49 -12.45 4.31
C ASP A 54 -30.52 -12.30 5.84
N ASP A 55 -29.65 -13.00 6.57
CA ASP A 55 -29.57 -12.92 8.04
C ASP A 55 -29.05 -11.56 8.53
N LEU A 56 -28.49 -10.74 7.62
CA LEU A 56 -28.07 -9.38 7.91
C LEU A 56 -29.25 -8.39 7.87
N ILE A 57 -30.39 -8.76 7.29
CA ILE A 57 -31.56 -7.89 7.27
C ILE A 57 -32.11 -7.77 8.69
N GLY A 58 -32.26 -6.53 9.16
CA GLY A 58 -32.63 -6.18 10.54
C GLY A 58 -31.43 -5.97 11.46
N GLU A 59 -30.21 -6.24 11.00
CA GLU A 59 -29.01 -5.96 11.78
C GLU A 59 -28.60 -4.50 11.68
N ASN A 60 -28.15 -3.95 12.82
CA ASN A 60 -27.68 -2.58 12.89
C ASN A 60 -26.25 -2.45 12.33
N MET A 61 -26.02 -1.46 11.47
CA MET A 61 -24.72 -1.26 10.82
C MET A 61 -23.57 -1.01 11.80
N ASP A 62 -23.85 -0.48 12.98
CA ASP A 62 -22.84 -0.24 14.03
C ASP A 62 -22.06 -1.50 14.40
N LYS A 63 -22.71 -2.67 14.36
CA LYS A 63 -22.09 -3.95 14.71
C LYS A 63 -20.90 -4.30 13.79
N PHE A 64 -20.83 -3.69 12.62
CA PHE A 64 -19.81 -3.94 11.62
C PHE A 64 -18.70 -2.86 11.61
N HIS A 65 -18.82 -1.81 12.43
CA HIS A 65 -17.86 -0.70 12.50
C HIS A 65 -17.04 -0.73 13.80
N THR A 66 -15.73 -0.45 13.69
CA THR A 66 -14.82 -0.37 14.84
C THR A 66 -15.13 0.78 15.80
N ASN A 67 -15.70 1.88 15.29
CA ASN A 67 -16.13 3.03 16.09
C ASN A 67 -17.53 3.49 15.63
N PRO A 68 -18.60 2.96 16.26
CA PRO A 68 -19.97 3.30 15.94
C PRO A 68 -20.31 4.79 16.13
N GLU A 69 -19.90 5.40 17.25
CA GLU A 69 -20.21 6.80 17.54
C GLU A 69 -19.74 7.74 16.43
N ARG A 70 -18.52 7.54 15.93
CA ARG A 70 -17.97 8.31 14.82
C ARG A 70 -18.73 8.10 13.50
N GLN A 71 -19.26 6.90 13.27
CA GLN A 71 -20.07 6.61 12.09
C GLN A 71 -21.43 7.34 12.21
N ARG A 72 -22.09 7.27 13.37
CA ARG A 72 -23.35 8.00 13.62
C ARG A 72 -23.20 9.51 13.45
N ASP A 73 -22.18 10.11 14.08
CA ASP A 73 -21.87 11.55 13.95
C ASP A 73 -21.72 11.99 12.48
N ARG A 74 -21.14 11.12 11.65
CA ARG A 74 -20.96 11.38 10.21
C ARG A 74 -22.28 11.27 9.46
N MET A 75 -23.06 10.25 9.75
CA MET A 75 -24.33 9.96 9.10
C MET A 75 -25.40 11.02 9.41
N GLU A 76 -25.42 11.55 10.64
CA GLU A 76 -26.30 12.64 11.05
C GLU A 76 -26.03 13.95 10.29
N ARG A 77 -24.77 14.20 9.92
CA ARG A 77 -24.35 15.40 9.18
C ARG A 77 -24.36 15.19 7.66
N LEU A 78 -24.76 14.00 7.20
CA LEU A 78 -24.66 13.63 5.79
C LEU A 78 -25.81 14.27 4.98
N THR A 79 -25.50 15.34 4.25
CA THR A 79 -26.48 16.05 3.40
C THR A 79 -26.38 15.69 1.91
N GLU A 80 -25.23 15.17 1.49
CA GLU A 80 -24.89 14.76 0.12
C GLU A 80 -24.30 13.34 0.12
N LYS A 81 -23.99 12.79 -1.06
CA LYS A 81 -23.36 11.47 -1.16
C LYS A 81 -21.97 11.46 -0.51
N HIS A 82 -21.67 10.42 0.26
CA HIS A 82 -20.34 10.17 0.82
C HIS A 82 -19.70 8.96 0.14
N GLN A 83 -18.46 9.14 -0.32
CA GLN A 83 -17.67 8.09 -0.95
C GLN A 83 -16.48 7.74 -0.05
N VAL A 84 -16.28 6.45 0.18
CA VAL A 84 -15.19 5.95 1.02
C VAL A 84 -14.79 4.55 0.60
N ARG A 85 -13.48 4.27 0.61
CA ARG A 85 -12.96 2.90 0.51
C ARG A 85 -12.91 2.29 1.90
N ILE A 86 -13.52 1.12 2.06
CA ILE A 86 -13.53 0.37 3.32
C ILE A 86 -12.81 -0.96 3.17
N ASN A 87 -12.17 -1.38 4.25
CA ASN A 87 -11.63 -2.73 4.40
C ASN A 87 -12.51 -3.51 5.39
N ILE A 88 -12.97 -4.67 4.95
CA ILE A 88 -13.84 -5.55 5.74
C ILE A 88 -13.00 -6.76 6.16
N LYS A 89 -12.69 -6.82 7.46
CA LYS A 89 -11.97 -7.93 8.12
C LYS A 89 -10.65 -8.32 7.45
N ASN A 90 -9.94 -7.38 6.82
CA ASN A 90 -8.68 -7.58 6.08
C ASN A 90 -8.77 -8.64 4.96
N LYS A 91 -9.98 -8.92 4.47
CA LYS A 91 -10.22 -9.93 3.44
C LYS A 91 -10.95 -9.40 2.23
N PHE A 92 -11.57 -8.23 2.36
CA PHE A 92 -12.41 -7.67 1.34
C PHE A 92 -12.27 -6.17 1.33
N VAL A 93 -12.15 -5.58 0.14
CA VAL A 93 -12.03 -4.14 -0.05
C VAL A 93 -13.19 -3.67 -0.90
N ALA A 94 -13.92 -2.67 -0.41
CA ALA A 94 -15.08 -2.13 -1.10
C ALA A 94 -14.99 -0.62 -1.27
N ASP A 95 -15.23 -0.14 -2.48
CA ASP A 95 -15.54 1.27 -2.71
C ASP A 95 -17.03 1.47 -2.43
N THR A 96 -17.33 2.27 -1.42
CA THR A 96 -18.68 2.44 -0.86
C THR A 96 -19.20 3.83 -1.12
N VAL A 97 -20.45 3.92 -1.58
CA VAL A 97 -21.18 5.19 -1.75
C VAL A 97 -22.42 5.16 -0.86
N ILE A 98 -22.50 6.11 0.06
CA ILE A 98 -23.64 6.28 0.97
C ILE A 98 -24.40 7.53 0.56
N THR A 99 -25.69 7.40 0.26
CA THR A 99 -26.54 8.52 -0.19
C THR A 99 -27.78 8.63 0.68
N PRO A 100 -28.06 9.78 1.32
CA PRO A 100 -29.30 9.99 2.04
C PRO A 100 -30.47 10.12 1.04
N MET A 101 -31.49 9.28 1.20
CA MET A 101 -32.74 9.36 0.45
C MET A 101 -33.70 10.30 1.16
N LYS A 102 -34.06 11.39 0.49
CA LYS A 102 -34.96 12.41 1.03
C LYS A 102 -36.41 12.15 0.63
N ASN A 103 -37.34 12.42 1.53
CA ASN A 103 -38.77 12.46 1.23
C ASN A 103 -39.12 13.74 0.45
N ASN A 104 -40.40 13.92 0.14
CA ASN A 104 -40.91 15.09 -0.58
C ASN A 104 -40.74 16.42 0.19
N GLU A 105 -40.48 16.35 1.49
CA GLU A 105 -40.25 17.51 2.36
C GLU A 105 -38.75 17.85 2.47
N GLY A 106 -37.87 17.05 1.86
CA GLY A 106 -36.43 17.24 1.86
C GLY A 106 -35.72 16.62 3.06
N GLU A 107 -36.43 15.89 3.92
CA GLU A 107 -35.89 15.20 5.08
C GLU A 107 -35.40 13.80 4.71
N THR A 108 -34.23 13.39 5.24
CA THR A 108 -33.73 12.04 5.03
C THR A 108 -34.67 11.01 5.68
N SER A 109 -35.06 9.99 4.92
CA SER A 109 -35.89 8.87 5.40
C SER A 109 -35.16 7.53 5.39
N TYR A 110 -34.21 7.34 4.47
CA TYR A 110 -33.39 6.13 4.36
C TYR A 110 -31.98 6.50 3.89
N TYR A 111 -31.05 5.57 4.02
CA TYR A 111 -29.74 5.64 3.41
C TYR A 111 -29.60 4.53 2.37
N THR A 112 -29.21 4.89 1.15
CA THR A 112 -28.76 3.92 0.16
C THR A 112 -27.26 3.72 0.29
N ILE A 113 -26.82 2.48 0.44
CA ILE A 113 -25.42 2.09 0.46
C ILE A 113 -25.14 1.25 -0.77
N MET A 114 -24.24 1.71 -1.61
CA MET A 114 -23.72 0.95 -2.75
C MET A 114 -22.32 0.46 -2.40
N LEU A 115 -22.04 -0.82 -2.64
CA LEU A 115 -20.72 -1.41 -2.45
C LEU A 115 -20.21 -1.99 -3.77
N MET A 116 -19.01 -1.60 -4.16
CA MET A 116 -18.29 -2.20 -5.28
C MET A 116 -17.12 -3.02 -4.76
N ASP A 117 -17.10 -4.33 -5.06
CA ASP A 117 -15.94 -5.18 -4.77
C ASP A 117 -14.75 -4.73 -5.61
N VAL A 118 -13.72 -4.25 -4.93
CA VAL A 118 -12.45 -3.87 -5.55
C VAL A 118 -11.29 -4.66 -4.95
N THR A 119 -11.57 -5.80 -4.31
CA THR A 119 -10.57 -6.61 -3.58
C THR A 119 -9.42 -7.00 -4.50
N THR A 120 -9.70 -7.63 -5.64
CA THR A 120 -8.64 -8.03 -6.60
C THR A 120 -7.84 -6.84 -7.11
N LYS A 121 -8.51 -5.71 -7.40
CA LYS A 121 -7.83 -4.50 -7.87
C LYS A 121 -6.94 -3.90 -6.79
N ALA A 122 -7.41 -3.86 -5.55
CA ALA A 122 -6.64 -3.38 -4.41
C ALA A 122 -5.43 -4.29 -4.12
N GLU A 123 -5.61 -5.61 -4.22
CA GLU A 123 -4.52 -6.58 -4.11
C GLU A 123 -3.51 -6.44 -5.26
N GLU A 124 -3.95 -6.16 -6.49
CA GLU A 124 -3.06 -5.90 -7.62
C GLU A 124 -2.31 -4.56 -7.48
N GLU A 125 -2.98 -3.51 -6.99
CA GLU A 125 -2.39 -2.22 -6.65
C GLU A 125 -1.34 -2.39 -5.56
N GLU A 126 -1.68 -3.05 -4.45
CA GLU A 126 -0.76 -3.34 -3.35
C GLU A 126 0.39 -4.23 -3.81
N ARG A 127 0.13 -5.24 -4.65
CA ARG A 127 1.18 -6.07 -5.25
C ARG A 127 2.09 -5.26 -6.18
N LYS A 128 1.56 -4.31 -6.94
CA LYS A 128 2.36 -3.40 -7.78
C LYS A 128 3.20 -2.47 -6.93
N ASP A 129 2.64 -1.88 -5.89
CA ASP A 129 3.35 -1.01 -4.95
C ASP A 129 4.45 -1.80 -4.22
N HIS A 130 4.14 -3.03 -3.79
CA HIS A 130 5.14 -3.94 -3.25
C HIS A 130 6.16 -4.41 -4.27
N LEU A 131 5.81 -4.59 -5.55
CA LEU A 131 6.79 -4.90 -6.60
C LEU A 131 7.76 -3.72 -6.79
N ILE A 132 7.26 -2.48 -6.68
CA ILE A 132 8.09 -1.27 -6.73
C ILE A 132 8.98 -1.17 -5.47
N GLU A 133 8.49 -1.56 -4.30
CA GLU A 133 9.25 -1.53 -3.04
C GLU A 133 10.20 -2.73 -2.84
N SER A 134 9.87 -3.90 -3.38
CA SER A 134 10.57 -5.16 -3.15
C SER A 134 11.53 -5.57 -4.29
N LEU A 135 11.55 -4.88 -5.45
CA LEU A 135 12.37 -5.29 -6.61
C LEU A 135 13.45 -4.33 -7.12
N SER A 136 13.77 -3.20 -6.50
CA SER A 136 14.91 -2.44 -7.06
C SER A 136 15.65 -1.59 -6.06
N ILE A 137 16.59 -2.24 -5.37
CA ILE A 137 17.90 -1.61 -5.25
C ILE A 137 18.71 -2.11 -6.44
N PRO A 138 18.82 -1.31 -7.52
CA PRO A 138 19.43 -1.79 -8.74
C PRO A 138 20.94 -1.94 -8.51
N ILE A 139 21.44 -3.16 -8.63
CA ILE A 139 22.88 -3.43 -8.63
C ILE A 139 23.32 -3.34 -10.09
N LEU A 140 24.04 -2.28 -10.43
CA LEU A 140 24.46 -1.98 -11.80
C LEU A 140 25.94 -2.30 -11.96
N LYS A 141 26.31 -3.20 -12.87
CA LYS A 141 27.72 -3.40 -13.22
C LYS A 141 28.24 -2.16 -13.94
N VAL A 142 29.22 -1.47 -13.34
CA VAL A 142 29.77 -0.20 -13.85
C VAL A 142 31.22 -0.30 -14.28
N TRP A 143 31.92 -1.36 -13.86
CA TRP A 143 33.27 -1.71 -14.30
C TRP A 143 33.48 -3.23 -14.19
N ASP A 144 34.62 -3.74 -14.67
CA ASP A 144 34.92 -5.17 -14.72
C ASP A 144 34.75 -5.85 -13.35
N HIS A 145 35.27 -5.22 -12.30
CA HIS A 145 35.19 -5.66 -10.91
C HIS A 145 34.40 -4.71 -10.00
N ALA A 146 33.48 -3.91 -10.56
CA ALA A 146 32.73 -2.93 -9.78
C ALA A 146 31.24 -2.85 -10.10
N VAL A 147 30.45 -2.70 -9.04
CA VAL A 147 29.00 -2.45 -9.11
C VAL A 147 28.65 -1.12 -8.44
N ALA A 148 27.60 -0.46 -8.95
CA ALA A 148 27.01 0.72 -8.35
C ALA A 148 25.59 0.42 -7.86
N VAL A 149 25.26 0.96 -6.69
CA VAL A 149 24.02 0.70 -5.98
C VAL A 149 23.42 2.03 -5.53
N PRO A 150 22.50 2.63 -6.30
CA PRO A 150 21.85 3.87 -5.93
C PRO A 150 20.77 3.64 -4.88
N LEU A 151 20.85 4.42 -3.79
CA LEU A 151 19.90 4.41 -2.70
C LEU A 151 18.94 5.59 -2.86
N ILE A 152 17.67 5.27 -3.12
CA ILE A 152 16.60 6.26 -3.34
C ILE A 152 15.60 6.20 -2.18
N GLY A 153 15.26 7.37 -1.64
CA GLY A 153 14.28 7.52 -0.57
C GLY A 153 14.81 7.10 0.80
N ASP A 154 13.92 6.78 1.73
CA ASP A 154 14.30 6.33 3.08
C ASP A 154 14.60 4.80 3.05
N LEU A 155 15.72 4.35 3.67
CA LEU A 155 16.00 2.93 3.88
C LEU A 155 15.42 2.46 5.21
N ASP A 156 14.34 1.67 5.16
CA ASP A 156 13.85 0.90 6.29
C ASP A 156 14.64 -0.41 6.49
N GLU A 157 14.33 -1.12 7.56
CA GLU A 157 15.02 -2.37 7.94
C GLU A 157 14.87 -3.46 6.87
N LYS A 158 13.67 -3.65 6.32
CA LYS A 158 13.41 -4.67 5.28
C LYS A 158 14.21 -4.41 4.02
N ARG A 159 14.30 -3.15 3.58
CA ARG A 159 15.07 -2.75 2.39
C ARG A 159 16.57 -2.95 2.61
N VAL A 160 17.07 -2.72 3.83
CA VAL A 160 18.48 -2.94 4.18
C VAL A 160 18.84 -4.43 4.17
N ASP A 161 18.00 -5.27 4.76
CA ASP A 161 18.24 -6.72 4.78
C ASP A 161 18.24 -7.27 3.34
N HIS A 162 17.31 -6.80 2.51
CA HIS A 162 17.28 -7.17 1.11
C HIS A 162 18.48 -6.64 0.32
N LEU A 163 18.92 -5.40 0.56
CA LEU A 163 20.14 -4.82 -0.01
C LEU A 163 21.36 -5.70 0.27
N ILE A 164 21.59 -5.96 1.56
CA ILE A 164 22.78 -6.67 2.02
C ILE A 164 22.79 -8.07 1.40
N SER A 165 21.67 -8.80 1.49
CA SER A 165 21.58 -10.17 0.95
C SER A 165 21.83 -10.22 -0.56
N SER A 166 21.19 -9.33 -1.33
CA SER A 166 21.33 -9.29 -2.80
C SER A 166 22.74 -8.86 -3.24
N LEU A 167 23.31 -7.84 -2.58
CA LEU A 167 24.65 -7.36 -2.93
C LEU A 167 25.73 -8.37 -2.54
N LEU A 168 25.64 -9.01 -1.38
CA LEU A 168 26.56 -10.08 -1.00
C LEU A 168 26.50 -11.24 -1.98
N LYS A 169 25.30 -11.62 -2.43
CA LYS A 169 25.13 -12.65 -3.45
C LYS A 169 25.83 -12.26 -4.76
N GLU A 170 25.58 -11.05 -5.27
CA GLU A 170 26.24 -10.55 -6.47
C GLU A 170 27.78 -10.53 -6.32
N CYS A 171 28.28 -10.10 -5.17
CA CYS A 171 29.71 -10.03 -4.88
C CYS A 171 30.39 -11.40 -4.71
N THR A 172 29.63 -12.45 -4.38
CA THR A 172 30.18 -13.80 -4.18
C THR A 172 30.03 -14.68 -5.40
N GLU A 173 28.99 -14.47 -6.21
CA GLU A 173 28.79 -15.16 -7.49
C GLU A 173 29.61 -14.50 -8.62
N GLY A 174 29.85 -13.19 -8.53
CA GLY A 174 30.67 -12.42 -9.44
C GLY A 174 32.06 -12.07 -8.89
N ASP A 175 32.96 -11.66 -9.78
CA ASP A 175 34.29 -11.17 -9.41
C ASP A 175 34.24 -9.66 -9.09
N ILE A 176 33.57 -9.30 -7.99
CA ILE A 176 33.31 -7.90 -7.60
C ILE A 176 34.21 -7.50 -6.42
N GLN A 177 35.16 -6.60 -6.69
CA GLN A 177 36.08 -6.04 -5.70
C GLN A 177 35.58 -4.71 -5.13
N TYR A 178 34.73 -3.98 -5.85
CA TYR A 178 34.26 -2.66 -5.45
C TYR A 178 32.73 -2.52 -5.53
N ALA A 179 32.12 -1.98 -4.47
CA ALA A 179 30.72 -1.61 -4.46
C ALA A 179 30.56 -0.10 -4.18
N LEU A 180 30.04 0.64 -5.16
CA LEU A 180 29.74 2.07 -5.02
C LEU A 180 28.31 2.25 -4.50
N ILE A 181 28.15 2.71 -3.27
CA ILE A 181 26.86 3.00 -2.66
C ILE A 181 26.53 4.49 -2.88
N ASP A 182 25.59 4.78 -3.78
CA ASP A 182 25.25 6.15 -4.18
C ASP A 182 24.13 6.73 -3.30
N LEU A 183 24.49 7.77 -2.54
CA LEU A 183 23.61 8.45 -1.59
C LEU A 183 22.99 9.74 -2.13
N SER A 184 23.11 10.02 -3.43
CA SER A 184 22.59 11.25 -4.04
C SER A 184 21.08 11.44 -3.86
N GLY A 185 20.33 10.34 -3.77
CA GLY A 185 18.87 10.31 -3.52
C GLY A 185 18.47 10.36 -2.05
N ILE A 186 19.43 10.49 -1.11
CA ILE A 186 19.18 10.49 0.34
C ILE A 186 19.17 11.92 0.87
N HIS A 187 18.11 12.28 1.60
CA HIS A 187 17.91 13.65 2.11
C HIS A 187 17.87 13.75 3.64
N LYS A 188 17.67 12.62 4.32
CA LYS A 188 17.63 12.48 5.77
C LYS A 188 18.73 11.52 6.20
N PHE A 189 19.45 11.91 7.24
CA PHE A 189 20.55 11.13 7.79
C PHE A 189 20.40 11.06 9.30
N ASN A 190 20.02 9.89 9.82
CA ASN A 190 19.80 9.65 11.23
C ASN A 190 20.71 8.52 11.74
N ASP A 191 20.65 8.25 13.04
CA ASP A 191 21.45 7.19 13.68
C ASP A 191 21.11 5.80 13.13
N GLN A 192 19.86 5.57 12.74
CA GLN A 192 19.41 4.31 12.16
C GLN A 192 20.05 4.06 10.80
N PHE A 193 19.99 5.03 9.88
CA PHE A 193 20.65 4.98 8.57
C PHE A 193 22.16 4.75 8.73
N SER A 194 22.77 5.43 9.70
CA SER A 194 24.19 5.26 10.00
C SER A 194 24.54 3.83 10.46
N ARG A 195 23.67 3.19 11.25
CA ARG A 195 23.83 1.78 11.63
C ARG A 195 23.72 0.85 10.42
N HIS A 196 22.70 1.04 9.59
CA HIS A 196 22.47 0.24 8.39
C HIS A 196 23.66 0.32 7.41
N LEU A 197 24.18 1.52 7.15
CA LEU A 197 25.32 1.70 6.25
C LEU A 197 26.63 1.10 6.81
N ARG A 198 26.82 1.10 8.14
CA ARG A 198 27.95 0.38 8.78
C ARG A 198 27.82 -1.13 8.65
N GLN A 199 26.63 -1.67 8.87
CA GLN A 199 26.34 -3.10 8.72
C GLN A 199 26.62 -3.57 7.29
N LEU A 200 26.18 -2.79 6.29
CA LEU A 200 26.48 -3.04 4.89
C LEU A 200 27.99 -3.06 4.63
N ASN A 201 28.72 -2.01 5.05
CA ASN A 201 30.17 -1.94 4.87
C ASN A 201 30.91 -3.13 5.50
N GLN A 202 30.55 -3.49 6.74
CA GLN A 202 31.16 -4.63 7.43
C GLN A 202 30.89 -5.94 6.69
N SER A 203 29.66 -6.13 6.21
CA SER A 203 29.28 -7.34 5.48
C SER A 203 30.07 -7.48 4.18
N LEU A 204 30.22 -6.39 3.42
CA LEU A 204 30.99 -6.36 2.17
C LEU A 204 32.48 -6.62 2.43
N GLN A 205 33.05 -6.03 3.48
CA GLN A 205 34.44 -6.28 3.87
C GLN A 205 34.71 -7.75 4.20
N LEU A 206 33.75 -8.46 4.81
CA LEU A 206 33.90 -9.88 5.14
C LEU A 206 33.96 -10.78 3.89
N VAL A 207 33.32 -10.37 2.79
CA VAL A 207 33.39 -11.09 1.49
C VAL A 207 34.49 -10.56 0.57
N GLY A 208 35.32 -9.64 1.04
CA GLY A 208 36.46 -9.11 0.29
C GLY A 208 36.12 -7.96 -0.68
N THR A 209 34.92 -7.38 -0.59
CA THR A 209 34.50 -6.24 -1.43
C THR A 209 34.70 -4.91 -0.69
N GLU A 210 35.39 -3.97 -1.31
CA GLU A 210 35.57 -2.60 -0.79
C GLU A 210 34.33 -1.75 -1.06
N CYS A 211 33.73 -1.23 0.01
CA CYS A 211 32.58 -0.34 -0.07
C CYS A 211 33.02 1.12 -0.22
N LEU A 212 32.62 1.77 -1.32
CA LEU A 212 32.86 3.18 -1.58
C LEU A 212 31.53 3.94 -1.50
N VAL A 213 31.45 4.98 -0.70
CA VAL A 213 30.23 5.80 -0.62
C VAL A 213 30.34 6.99 -1.56
N VAL A 214 29.37 7.17 -2.45
CA VAL A 214 29.37 8.25 -3.44
C VAL A 214 28.11 9.10 -3.34
N GLY A 215 28.07 10.23 -4.04
CA GLY A 215 26.90 11.12 -4.03
C GLY A 215 26.76 11.93 -2.73
N ILE A 216 27.86 12.16 -2.01
CA ILE A 216 27.83 12.93 -0.76
C ILE A 216 27.51 14.40 -1.05
N THR A 217 26.32 14.83 -0.65
CA THR A 217 25.91 16.24 -0.69
C THR A 217 26.51 17.03 0.48
N PRO A 218 26.63 18.37 0.40
CA PRO A 218 27.11 19.19 1.52
C PRO A 218 26.30 19.00 2.81
N LYS A 219 24.98 18.82 2.69
CA LYS A 219 24.09 18.54 3.82
C LYS A 219 24.45 17.21 4.50
N LEU A 220 24.66 16.16 3.71
CA LEU A 220 25.13 14.88 4.23
C LEU A 220 26.50 15.07 4.89
N ALA A 221 27.47 15.71 4.22
CA ALA A 221 28.81 15.94 4.75
C ALA A 221 28.83 16.64 6.14
N LEU A 222 27.89 17.54 6.42
CA LEU A 222 27.74 18.18 7.73
C LEU A 222 27.15 17.23 8.79
N SER A 223 26.25 16.33 8.40
CA SER A 223 25.75 15.24 9.26
C SER A 223 26.75 14.09 9.44
N PHE A 224 27.78 14.02 8.61
CA PHE A 224 28.79 12.95 8.56
C PHE A 224 29.77 12.95 9.74
N GLN A 225 29.71 13.93 10.65
CA GLN A 225 30.60 14.02 11.81
C GLN A 225 30.48 12.81 12.77
N TYR A 226 29.41 12.01 12.64
CA TYR A 226 29.15 10.80 13.42
C TYR A 226 29.46 9.49 12.68
N PHE A 227 30.03 9.56 11.47
CA PHE A 227 30.37 8.35 10.72
C PHE A 227 31.70 7.74 11.16
N GLY A 228 31.75 6.41 11.20
CA GLY A 228 32.94 5.66 11.62
C GLY A 228 34.13 5.93 10.69
N LYS A 229 35.32 6.11 11.27
CA LYS A 229 36.59 6.13 10.53
C LYS A 229 36.70 4.86 9.67
N GLY A 230 36.98 5.00 8.37
CA GLY A 230 37.31 3.88 7.50
C GLY A 230 36.54 3.77 6.19
N LEU A 231 35.45 4.53 5.99
CA LEU A 231 34.77 4.57 4.69
C LEU A 231 35.39 5.60 3.75
N LYS A 232 35.67 5.19 2.52
CA LYS A 232 36.06 6.10 1.45
C LYS A 232 34.82 6.77 0.88
N THR A 233 34.85 8.10 0.78
CA THR A 233 33.72 8.89 0.31
C THR A 233 34.11 9.72 -0.91
N PHE A 234 33.17 9.88 -1.84
CA PHE A 234 33.37 10.68 -3.05
C PHE A 234 32.16 11.57 -3.32
N LYS A 235 32.41 12.70 -3.99
CA LYS A 235 31.36 13.66 -4.35
C LYS A 235 30.28 13.06 -5.25
N ASN A 236 30.63 12.12 -6.13
CA ASN A 236 29.73 11.50 -7.10
C ASN A 236 30.31 10.17 -7.61
N THR A 237 29.48 9.39 -8.30
CA THR A 237 29.82 8.06 -8.83
C THR A 237 31.00 8.12 -9.80
N TYR A 238 31.09 9.17 -10.63
CA TYR A 238 32.23 9.37 -11.53
C TYR A 238 33.57 9.45 -10.77
N ALA A 239 33.63 10.19 -9.66
CA ALA A 239 34.85 10.28 -8.85
C ALA A 239 35.21 8.95 -8.18
N GLY A 240 34.21 8.17 -7.74
CA GLY A 240 34.42 6.83 -7.21
C GLY A 240 34.94 5.85 -8.28
N LEU A 241 34.36 5.87 -9.47
CA LEU A 241 34.82 5.06 -10.61
C LEU A 241 36.25 5.41 -11.04
N ARG A 242 36.59 6.70 -11.08
CA ARG A 242 37.96 7.16 -11.36
C ARG A 242 38.96 6.62 -10.35
N TYR A 243 38.58 6.53 -9.07
CA TYR A 243 39.41 5.91 -8.05
C TYR A 243 39.59 4.42 -8.32
N ILE A 244 38.53 3.69 -8.62
CA ILE A 244 38.58 2.25 -8.94
C ILE A 244 39.51 2.01 -10.13
N ILE A 245 39.32 2.70 -11.25
CA ILE A 245 40.14 2.53 -12.46
C ILE A 245 41.64 2.78 -12.20
N GLN A 246 42.00 3.58 -11.18
CA GLN A 246 43.39 3.85 -10.82
C GLN A 246 44.01 2.81 -9.88
N HIS A 247 43.19 1.96 -9.25
CA HIS A 247 43.60 0.98 -8.23
C HIS A 247 43.28 -0.47 -8.62
N ASP A 248 42.38 -0.66 -9.58
CA ASP A 248 42.10 -1.92 -10.27
C ASP A 248 43.31 -2.24 -11.15
N SER A 249 44.11 -3.22 -10.73
CA SER A 249 45.45 -3.54 -11.28
C SER A 249 45.46 -4.82 -12.07
#